data_AF-A0A0Q0CQ17-F1
#
_entry.id   AF-A0A0Q0CQ17-F1
#
_cell.length_a   1.000
_cell.length_b   1.000
_cell.length_c   1.000
_cell.angle_alpha   90.00
_cell.angle_beta   90.00
_cell.angle_gamma   90.00
#
_symmetry.space_group_name_H-M   'P 1'
#
loop_
_entity.id
_entity.type
_entity.pdbx_description
1 polymer ?
#
loop_
_entity_poly.entity_id
_entity_poly.type
_entity_poly.pdbx_seq_one_letter_code
_entity_poly.pdbx_strand_id
1 'polypeptide(L)'
;MSIPFYRAFEDRYRGSRELINERQQVYVPFLKLLKQLYPECSALDLGCGRGEWLEILIQNGFQAQGIDLDAGMLEACSALGLPVENIDALEKLKSLPDESLTVVSGFHIAEHIPFDDLKVLVAEALRVLKPAGLLILETPNSENLVVGTQTFYLDPTHNCPIPHLLLSFLAEYSQFSRTQLLRLQETQELAESGHVDLFSVLHGVSPDYAIVAQKAGASEQLEIFDSVFGREYGLSLESLSRRYDAQVASWVDQSTASNTELREQLAGLADQSTAATNDLREQLNQVQTAVRALEENDELDNRVREAKLRADLADSRFHTVQLLQENTLDDVKRAEARLDEAFSVIEQLRIRLEHLTQHTLTQGQVEQAQAQAHAQAHLDDINAQLNASLGNAHHWWLRATAYEQQLTAIHRSTSWRITAPLRFAARVIYWPFRTSRSTFSQVLRRSVPHARLWLARRPLIERPVLAILKCNPWLHSKLSNMHQATLNPAPETVASDLQHGVIDHAPLTQRGRTIENALREAIMKGQK
;
A
#
# COMPACT_ATOMS: atom_id res chain seq x y z
N MET A 1 31.80 -19.62 -12.51
CA MET A 1 32.12 -18.41 -11.72
C MET A 1 30.95 -18.12 -10.81
N SER A 2 31.16 -17.97 -9.51
CA SER A 2 30.09 -17.57 -8.58
C SER A 2 29.75 -16.10 -8.84
N ILE A 3 28.50 -15.81 -9.19
CA ILE A 3 28.02 -14.43 -9.29
C ILE A 3 28.15 -13.80 -7.88
N PRO A 4 28.81 -12.64 -7.73
CA PRO A 4 28.88 -11.93 -6.45
C PRO A 4 27.48 -11.70 -5.88
N PHE A 5 27.33 -11.80 -4.55
CA PHE A 5 26.02 -11.68 -3.88
C PHE A 5 25.27 -10.40 -4.28
N TYR A 6 25.98 -9.27 -4.37
CA TYR A 6 25.39 -7.98 -4.69
C TYR A 6 24.82 -7.92 -6.11
N ARG A 7 25.53 -8.47 -7.10
CA ARG A 7 25.04 -8.62 -8.48
C ARG A 7 23.79 -9.49 -8.56
N ALA A 8 23.78 -10.63 -7.87
CA ALA A 8 22.60 -11.49 -7.84
C ALA A 8 21.40 -10.82 -7.12
N PHE A 9 21.67 -9.97 -6.15
CA PHE A 9 20.67 -9.17 -5.45
C PHE A 9 20.05 -8.09 -6.37
N GLU A 10 20.87 -7.32 -7.09
CA GLU A 10 20.38 -6.35 -8.08
C GLU A 10 19.57 -7.02 -9.19
N ASP A 11 20.06 -8.12 -9.75
CA ASP A 11 19.35 -8.86 -10.81
C ASP A 11 17.95 -9.32 -10.35
N ARG A 12 17.79 -9.63 -9.05
CA ARG A 12 16.52 -10.06 -8.46
C ARG A 12 15.57 -8.90 -8.17
N TYR A 13 16.06 -7.80 -7.60
CA TYR A 13 15.22 -6.76 -7.00
C TYR A 13 15.18 -5.45 -7.80
N ARG A 14 16.24 -5.12 -8.53
CA ARG A 14 16.28 -3.93 -9.41
C ARG A 14 15.57 -4.21 -10.74
N GLY A 15 15.75 -5.43 -11.28
CA GLY A 15 15.13 -5.90 -12.52
C GLY A 15 16.14 -6.20 -13.61
N SER A 16 15.63 -6.68 -14.76
CA SER A 16 16.46 -7.00 -15.93
C SER A 16 17.02 -5.74 -16.59
N ARG A 17 18.09 -5.90 -17.39
CA ARG A 17 18.71 -4.76 -18.10
C ARG A 17 17.71 -4.10 -19.05
N GLU A 18 16.85 -4.88 -19.71
CA GLU A 18 15.84 -4.38 -20.64
C GLU A 18 14.83 -3.49 -19.93
N LEU A 19 14.36 -3.90 -18.75
CA LEU A 19 13.43 -3.12 -17.94
C LEU A 19 14.07 -1.81 -17.44
N ILE A 20 15.32 -1.85 -17.01
CA ILE A 20 16.05 -0.64 -16.56
C ILE A 20 16.28 0.31 -17.73
N ASN A 21 16.67 -0.22 -18.89
CA ASN A 21 16.82 0.57 -20.10
C ASN A 21 15.50 1.28 -20.47
N GLU A 22 14.37 0.57 -20.44
CA GLU A 22 13.04 1.15 -20.70
C GLU A 22 12.71 2.27 -19.71
N ARG A 23 12.91 2.05 -18.41
CA ARG A 23 12.64 3.03 -17.35
C ARG A 23 13.46 4.31 -17.53
N GLN A 24 14.70 4.19 -17.97
CA GLN A 24 15.61 5.33 -18.18
C GLN A 24 15.34 6.09 -19.49
N GLN A 25 14.46 5.62 -20.38
CA GLN A 25 14.10 6.36 -21.59
C GLN A 25 13.43 7.70 -21.30
N VAL A 26 12.87 7.89 -20.10
CA VAL A 26 12.25 9.15 -19.66
C VAL A 26 13.21 10.35 -19.73
N TYR A 27 14.52 10.13 -19.66
CA TYR A 27 15.55 11.18 -19.71
C TYR A 27 16.00 11.55 -21.12
N VAL A 28 15.71 10.72 -22.13
CA VAL A 28 16.13 10.96 -23.52
C VAL A 28 15.65 12.32 -24.08
N PRO A 29 14.44 12.82 -23.79
CA PRO A 29 14.04 14.17 -24.18
C PRO A 29 15.00 15.26 -23.70
N PHE A 30 15.54 15.15 -22.48
CA PHE A 30 16.55 16.08 -21.96
C PHE A 30 17.87 16.00 -22.72
N LEU A 31 18.32 14.77 -23.04
CA LEU A 31 19.53 14.54 -23.82
C LEU A 31 19.46 15.14 -25.23
N LYS A 32 18.31 14.99 -25.89
CA LYS A 32 18.08 15.54 -27.24
C LYS A 32 18.21 17.06 -27.28
N LEU A 33 17.78 17.75 -26.23
CA LEU A 33 17.91 19.20 -26.12
C LEU A 33 19.36 19.63 -25.90
N LEU A 34 20.13 18.89 -25.09
CA LEU A 34 21.57 19.15 -24.94
C LEU A 34 22.35 18.97 -26.26
N LYS A 35 21.98 18.00 -27.10
CA LYS A 35 22.56 17.82 -28.44
C LYS A 35 22.27 18.98 -29.40
N GLN A 36 21.22 19.78 -29.16
CA GLN A 36 20.95 20.99 -29.94
C GLN A 36 21.87 22.15 -29.52
N LEU A 37 22.31 22.17 -28.25
CA LEU A 37 23.18 23.22 -27.73
C LEU A 37 24.66 22.97 -28.00
N TYR A 38 25.09 21.70 -27.88
CA TYR A 38 26.49 21.34 -27.96
C TYR A 38 26.74 20.33 -29.08
N PRO A 39 27.69 20.59 -29.99
CA PRO A 39 28.05 19.62 -31.03
C PRO A 39 28.68 18.36 -30.41
N GLU A 40 29.54 18.56 -29.42
CA GLU A 40 30.16 17.51 -28.61
C GLU A 40 29.59 17.51 -27.19
N CYS A 41 28.93 16.41 -26.85
CA CYS A 41 28.31 16.22 -25.54
C CYS A 41 29.05 15.12 -24.80
N SER A 42 29.86 15.51 -23.82
CA SER A 42 30.52 14.58 -22.89
C SER A 42 29.61 14.32 -21.69
N ALA A 43 29.56 13.07 -21.23
CA ALA A 43 28.73 12.66 -20.10
C ALA A 43 29.52 11.78 -19.12
N LEU A 44 29.25 11.93 -17.84
CA LEU A 44 29.80 11.06 -16.78
C LEU A 44 28.65 10.44 -16.00
N ASP A 45 28.67 9.12 -15.88
CA ASP A 45 27.72 8.36 -15.07
C ASP A 45 28.37 7.85 -13.79
N LEU A 46 27.90 8.36 -12.65
CA LEU A 46 28.40 8.08 -11.32
C LEU A 46 27.68 6.84 -10.77
N GLY A 47 28.44 5.77 -10.50
CA GLY A 47 27.86 4.49 -10.07
C GLY A 47 27.15 3.79 -11.22
N CYS A 48 27.86 3.60 -12.34
CA CYS A 48 27.25 3.13 -13.58
C CYS A 48 26.75 1.68 -13.52
N GLY A 49 27.10 0.91 -12.48
CA GLY A 49 26.62 -0.45 -12.26
C GLY A 49 26.80 -1.34 -13.50
N ARG A 50 25.70 -1.84 -14.05
CA ARG A 50 25.68 -2.73 -15.22
C ARG A 50 25.62 -1.99 -16.57
N GLY A 51 25.73 -0.65 -16.57
CA GLY A 51 25.97 0.17 -17.76
C GLY A 51 24.76 0.44 -18.65
N GLU A 52 23.53 0.17 -18.20
CA GLU A 52 22.31 0.39 -18.99
C GLU A 52 22.16 1.86 -19.42
N TRP A 53 22.43 2.80 -18.51
CA TRP A 53 22.37 4.24 -18.81
C TRP A 53 23.50 4.67 -19.75
N LEU A 54 24.69 4.09 -19.57
CA LEU A 54 25.85 4.35 -20.42
C LEU A 54 25.59 3.95 -21.87
N GLU A 55 24.88 2.83 -22.10
CA GLU A 55 24.40 2.44 -23.42
C GLU A 55 23.44 3.48 -24.01
N ILE A 56 22.48 3.99 -23.23
CA ILE A 56 21.53 5.02 -23.68
C ILE A 56 22.27 6.30 -24.09
N LEU A 57 23.22 6.77 -23.28
CA LEU A 57 24.02 7.96 -23.60
C LEU A 57 24.78 7.79 -24.92
N ILE A 58 25.47 6.66 -25.11
CA ILE A 58 26.24 6.36 -26.33
C ILE A 58 25.31 6.27 -27.55
N GLN A 59 24.16 5.59 -27.43
CA GLN A 59 23.16 5.49 -28.50
C GLN A 59 22.58 6.86 -28.90
N ASN A 60 22.54 7.81 -27.96
CA ASN A 60 22.12 9.19 -28.22
C ASN A 60 23.29 10.12 -28.63
N GLY A 61 24.47 9.57 -28.94
CA GLY A 61 25.60 10.31 -29.52
C GLY A 61 26.37 11.16 -28.50
N PHE A 62 26.41 10.73 -27.24
CA PHE A 62 27.25 11.31 -26.20
C PHE A 62 28.59 10.57 -26.10
N GLN A 63 29.66 11.31 -25.84
CA GLN A 63 30.93 10.77 -25.39
C GLN A 63 30.83 10.48 -23.88
N ALA A 64 30.35 9.29 -23.54
CA ALA A 64 30.03 8.94 -22.17
C ALA A 64 31.15 8.13 -21.51
N GLN A 65 31.34 8.31 -20.21
CA GLN A 65 32.19 7.49 -19.35
C GLN A 65 31.39 7.08 -18.11
N GLY A 66 31.43 5.80 -17.74
CA GLY A 66 30.88 5.30 -16.47
C GLY A 66 31.96 5.08 -15.43
N ILE A 67 31.63 5.28 -14.16
CA ILE A 67 32.52 4.95 -13.04
C ILE A 67 31.78 4.17 -11.96
N ASP A 68 32.47 3.23 -11.32
CA ASP A 68 31.93 2.47 -10.20
C ASP A 68 33.08 1.96 -9.30
N LEU A 69 32.79 1.75 -8.01
CA LEU A 69 33.74 1.14 -7.08
C LEU A 69 33.71 -0.40 -7.16
N ASP A 70 32.58 -1.00 -7.55
CA ASP A 70 32.42 -2.45 -7.66
C ASP A 70 33.01 -2.97 -8.99
N ALA A 71 34.20 -3.56 -8.91
CA ALA A 71 34.85 -4.20 -10.04
C ALA A 71 33.98 -5.30 -10.69
N GLY A 72 33.14 -6.01 -9.93
CA GLY A 72 32.26 -7.05 -10.44
C GLY A 72 31.10 -6.51 -11.30
N MET A 73 30.68 -5.27 -11.07
CA MET A 73 29.74 -4.56 -11.94
C MET A 73 30.43 -4.09 -13.22
N LEU A 74 31.64 -3.54 -13.10
CA LEU A 74 32.44 -3.09 -14.23
C LEU A 74 32.88 -4.20 -15.17
N GLU A 75 33.02 -5.45 -14.69
CA GLU A 75 33.27 -6.62 -15.54
C GLU A 75 32.16 -6.79 -16.59
N ALA A 76 30.89 -6.56 -16.24
CA ALA A 76 29.77 -6.66 -17.18
C ALA A 76 29.82 -5.55 -18.22
N CYS A 77 30.13 -4.31 -17.80
CA CYS A 77 30.31 -3.18 -18.71
C CYS A 77 31.48 -3.39 -19.67
N SER A 78 32.61 -3.89 -19.16
CA SER A 78 33.82 -4.18 -19.94
C SER A 78 33.57 -5.28 -20.97
N ALA A 79 32.79 -6.30 -20.63
CA ALA A 79 32.40 -7.35 -21.56
C ALA A 79 31.54 -6.85 -22.74
N LEU A 80 30.83 -5.72 -22.55
CA LEU A 80 30.05 -5.04 -23.58
C LEU A 80 30.85 -3.97 -24.33
N GLY A 81 32.13 -3.78 -24.00
CA GLY A 81 32.98 -2.74 -24.59
C GLY A 81 32.59 -1.33 -24.16
N LEU A 82 31.90 -1.17 -23.03
CA LEU A 82 31.49 0.13 -22.52
C LEU A 82 32.68 0.84 -21.84
N PRO A 83 32.81 2.17 -22.02
CA PRO A 83 33.89 2.97 -21.44
C PRO A 83 33.67 3.16 -19.94
N VAL A 84 34.31 2.32 -19.13
CA VAL A 84 34.20 2.36 -17.67
C VAL A 84 35.56 2.45 -16.96
N GLU A 85 35.56 3.03 -15.77
CA GLU A 85 36.75 3.20 -14.93
C GLU A 85 36.43 2.87 -13.46
N ASN A 86 37.30 2.12 -12.79
CA ASN A 86 37.15 1.82 -11.36
C ASN A 86 37.75 2.95 -10.52
N ILE A 87 36.91 3.87 -10.07
CA ILE A 87 37.32 5.06 -9.32
C ILE A 87 36.14 5.59 -8.47
N ASP A 88 36.45 6.23 -7.35
CA ASP A 88 35.47 6.92 -6.53
C ASP A 88 34.83 8.09 -7.30
N ALA A 89 33.51 8.27 -7.11
CA ALA A 89 32.74 9.29 -7.82
C ALA A 89 33.23 10.71 -7.56
N LEU A 90 33.53 11.02 -6.31
CA LEU A 90 33.98 12.34 -5.92
C LEU A 90 35.44 12.59 -6.33
N GLU A 91 36.29 11.56 -6.23
CA GLU A 91 37.66 11.61 -6.75
C GLU A 91 37.68 11.92 -8.25
N LYS A 92 36.86 11.21 -9.05
CA LYS A 92 36.76 11.44 -10.48
C LYS A 92 36.29 12.86 -10.80
N LEU A 93 35.20 13.33 -10.17
CA LEU A 93 34.68 14.68 -10.41
C LEU A 93 35.72 15.76 -10.12
N LYS A 94 36.45 15.66 -9.00
CA LYS A 94 37.51 16.61 -8.62
C LYS A 94 38.67 16.63 -9.62
N SER A 95 38.94 15.51 -10.31
CA SER A 95 40.00 15.43 -11.32
C SER A 95 39.64 16.11 -12.65
N LEU A 96 38.35 16.32 -12.92
CA LEU A 96 37.87 16.87 -14.17
C LEU A 96 37.93 18.41 -14.18
N PRO A 97 38.23 19.03 -15.33
CA PRO A 97 38.23 20.49 -15.44
C PRO A 97 36.81 21.07 -15.37
N ASP A 98 36.74 22.35 -15.00
CA ASP A 98 35.52 23.14 -15.05
C ASP A 98 34.89 23.09 -16.44
N GLU A 99 33.56 23.09 -16.51
CA GLU A 99 32.80 23.18 -17.77
C GLU A 99 33.23 22.15 -18.86
N SER A 100 33.59 20.95 -18.42
CA SER A 100 34.03 19.87 -19.30
C SER A 100 32.91 18.92 -19.72
N LEU A 101 31.86 18.78 -18.91
CA LEU A 101 30.76 17.84 -19.12
C LEU A 101 29.45 18.54 -19.50
N THR A 102 28.62 17.87 -20.29
CA THR A 102 27.24 18.32 -20.56
C THR A 102 26.21 17.64 -19.67
N VAL A 103 26.51 16.43 -19.20
CA VAL A 103 25.66 15.63 -18.30
C VAL A 103 26.52 15.00 -17.23
N VAL A 104 26.06 15.08 -15.99
CA VAL A 104 26.48 14.23 -14.88
C VAL A 104 25.25 13.48 -14.42
N SER A 105 25.30 12.16 -14.38
CA SER A 105 24.19 11.32 -13.93
C SER A 105 24.59 10.44 -12.77
N GLY A 106 23.63 10.04 -11.95
CA GLY A 106 23.81 9.04 -10.91
C GLY A 106 22.49 8.36 -10.60
N PHE A 107 22.41 7.06 -10.83
CA PHE A 107 21.20 6.27 -10.64
C PHE A 107 21.37 5.31 -9.48
N HIS A 108 20.55 5.48 -8.45
CA HIS A 108 20.65 4.71 -7.21
C HIS A 108 22.06 4.79 -6.58
N ILE A 109 22.62 6.00 -6.54
CA ILE A 109 23.92 6.26 -5.91
C ILE A 109 23.80 7.21 -4.71
N ALA A 110 22.89 8.18 -4.76
CA ALA A 110 22.79 9.23 -3.76
C ALA A 110 22.49 8.67 -2.36
N GLU A 111 21.70 7.59 -2.28
CA GLU A 111 21.34 6.89 -1.05
C GLU A 111 22.50 6.10 -0.42
N HIS A 112 23.56 5.82 -1.18
CA HIS A 112 24.77 5.14 -0.70
C HIS A 112 25.87 6.14 -0.26
N ILE A 113 25.71 7.43 -0.56
CA ILE A 113 26.69 8.46 -0.26
C ILE A 113 26.35 9.15 1.08
N PRO A 114 27.32 9.32 2.01
CA PRO A 114 27.11 10.14 3.19
C PRO A 114 26.69 11.56 2.82
N PHE A 115 25.73 12.14 3.53
CA PHE A 115 25.15 13.44 3.14
C PHE A 115 26.18 14.57 3.03
N ASP A 116 27.24 14.56 3.85
CA ASP A 116 28.33 15.54 3.73
C ASP A 116 29.09 15.42 2.41
N ASP A 117 29.35 14.21 1.93
CA ASP A 117 30.02 13.95 0.65
C ASP A 117 29.07 14.22 -0.52
N LEU A 118 27.77 13.95 -0.36
CA LEU A 118 26.75 14.25 -1.37
C LEU A 118 26.69 15.76 -1.66
N LYS A 119 26.83 16.62 -0.64
CA LYS A 119 26.95 18.07 -0.85
C LYS A 119 28.13 18.44 -1.74
N VAL A 120 29.29 17.81 -1.50
CA VAL A 120 30.50 18.06 -2.30
C VAL A 120 30.30 17.53 -3.70
N LEU A 121 29.71 16.35 -3.87
CA LEU A 121 29.41 15.76 -5.18
C LEU A 121 28.53 16.69 -6.03
N VAL A 122 27.43 17.21 -5.47
CA VAL A 122 26.53 18.12 -6.19
C VAL A 122 27.24 19.43 -6.56
N ALA A 123 28.08 19.97 -5.68
CA ALA A 123 28.89 21.16 -5.97
C ALA A 123 29.93 20.92 -7.08
N GLU A 124 30.64 19.79 -7.02
CA GLU A 124 31.60 19.41 -8.06
C GLU A 124 30.91 19.12 -9.40
N ALA A 125 29.72 18.51 -9.37
CA ALA A 125 28.89 18.32 -10.56
C ALA A 125 28.55 19.67 -11.21
N LEU A 126 28.14 20.69 -10.43
CA LEU A 126 27.91 22.03 -10.97
C LEU A 126 29.19 22.62 -11.59
N ARG A 127 30.35 22.47 -10.94
CA ARG A 127 31.63 22.99 -11.44
C ARG A 127 31.99 22.40 -12.81
N VAL A 128 31.93 21.08 -12.94
CA VAL A 128 32.34 20.39 -14.18
C VAL A 128 31.32 20.50 -15.31
N LEU A 129 30.05 20.80 -15.01
CA LEU A 129 29.03 20.99 -16.03
C LEU A 129 29.25 22.27 -16.84
N LYS A 130 29.05 22.21 -18.16
CA LYS A 130 28.95 23.36 -19.06
C LYS A 130 27.69 24.17 -18.75
N PRO A 131 27.60 25.44 -19.20
CA PRO A 131 26.38 26.22 -19.10
C PRO A 131 25.15 25.48 -19.64
N ALA A 132 24.00 25.59 -18.98
CA ALA A 132 22.79 24.80 -19.28
C ALA A 132 22.92 23.26 -19.19
N GLY A 133 24.07 22.73 -18.76
CA GLY A 133 24.31 21.30 -18.51
C GLY A 133 23.46 20.76 -17.38
N LEU A 134 23.28 19.43 -17.36
CA LEU A 134 22.33 18.76 -16.48
C LEU A 134 23.02 17.83 -15.48
N LEU A 135 22.61 17.91 -14.22
CA LEU A 135 22.81 16.89 -13.21
C LEU A 135 21.51 16.07 -13.09
N ILE A 136 21.60 14.74 -13.20
CA ILE A 136 20.48 13.82 -13.00
C ILE A 136 20.80 12.90 -11.82
N LEU A 137 20.00 12.96 -10.76
CA LEU A 137 20.11 12.04 -9.62
C LEU A 137 18.79 11.32 -9.41
N GLU A 138 18.78 10.01 -9.62
CA GLU A 138 17.62 9.13 -9.36
C GLU A 138 17.86 8.30 -8.10
N THR A 139 16.86 8.20 -7.22
CA THR A 139 16.96 7.49 -5.95
C THR A 139 15.55 7.05 -5.48
N PRO A 140 15.45 6.02 -4.61
CA PRO A 140 14.17 5.56 -4.09
C PRO A 140 13.37 6.66 -3.41
N ASN A 141 12.08 6.71 -3.71
CA ASN A 141 11.18 7.75 -3.25
C ASN A 141 10.63 7.46 -1.86
N SER A 142 11.13 8.21 -0.86
CA SER A 142 10.63 8.12 0.52
C SER A 142 9.20 8.66 0.70
N GLU A 143 8.63 9.34 -0.31
CA GLU A 143 7.21 9.72 -0.33
C GLU A 143 6.30 8.48 -0.51
N ASN A 144 6.77 7.45 -1.21
CA ASN A 144 6.10 6.16 -1.24
C ASN A 144 6.30 5.46 0.11
N LEU A 145 5.19 5.20 0.82
CA LEU A 145 5.22 4.66 2.17
C LEU A 145 5.87 3.28 2.24
N VAL A 146 5.64 2.42 1.26
CA VAL A 146 6.25 1.08 1.20
C VAL A 146 7.75 1.18 0.97
N VAL A 147 8.17 2.11 0.12
CA VAL A 147 9.58 2.37 -0.12
C VAL A 147 10.25 2.91 1.13
N GLY A 148 9.75 4.01 1.68
CA GLY A 148 10.34 4.69 2.84
C GLY A 148 10.33 3.87 4.13
N THR A 149 9.46 2.86 4.27
CA THR A 149 9.35 2.06 5.51
C THR A 149 9.85 0.63 5.38
N GLN A 150 9.95 0.08 4.17
CA GLN A 150 10.28 -1.33 3.97
C GLN A 150 11.31 -1.57 2.87
N THR A 151 11.00 -1.28 1.60
CA THR A 151 11.85 -1.75 0.49
C THR A 151 13.19 -1.02 0.42
N PHE A 152 13.26 0.23 0.88
CA PHE A 152 14.52 0.95 1.03
C PHE A 152 15.51 0.20 1.93
N TYR A 153 15.05 -0.47 2.99
CA TYR A 153 15.93 -1.17 3.93
C TYR A 153 16.29 -2.61 3.50
N LEU A 154 15.87 -3.04 2.30
CA LEU A 154 16.28 -4.34 1.75
C LEU A 154 17.75 -4.34 1.35
N ASP A 155 18.27 -3.20 0.87
CA ASP A 155 19.70 -3.02 0.64
C ASP A 155 20.36 -2.50 1.93
N PRO A 156 21.23 -3.29 2.59
CA PRO A 156 21.91 -2.88 3.82
C PRO A 156 22.98 -1.81 3.60
N THR A 157 23.32 -1.47 2.35
CA THR A 157 24.33 -0.46 2.01
C THR A 157 23.76 0.96 1.91
N HIS A 158 22.43 1.10 1.90
CA HIS A 158 21.77 2.41 1.97
C HIS A 158 22.03 3.10 3.31
N ASN A 159 22.27 4.42 3.28
CA ASN A 159 22.47 5.23 4.48
C ASN A 159 21.15 5.66 5.11
N CYS A 160 20.37 6.47 4.41
CA CYS A 160 19.06 6.94 4.84
C CYS A 160 18.19 7.35 3.63
N PRO A 161 16.85 7.24 3.74
CA PRO A 161 15.96 7.75 2.70
C PRO A 161 16.15 9.25 2.54
N ILE A 162 16.27 9.72 1.29
CA ILE A 162 16.44 11.14 0.97
C ILE A 162 15.11 11.69 0.44
N PRO A 163 14.42 12.57 1.18
CA PRO A 163 13.21 13.21 0.68
C PRO A 163 13.51 14.06 -0.55
N HIS A 164 12.62 14.04 -1.56
CA HIS A 164 12.82 14.81 -2.79
C HIS A 164 12.99 16.32 -2.56
N LEU A 165 12.34 16.88 -1.52
CA LEU A 165 12.50 18.26 -1.11
C LEU A 165 13.93 18.58 -0.66
N LEU A 166 14.58 17.64 0.04
CA LEU A 166 15.96 17.82 0.48
C LEU A 166 16.94 17.77 -0.69
N LEU A 167 16.74 16.85 -1.64
CA LEU A 167 17.61 16.74 -2.81
C LEU A 167 17.43 17.92 -3.78
N SER A 168 16.19 18.40 -3.99
CA SER A 168 15.94 19.63 -4.75
C SER A 168 16.60 20.83 -4.08
N PHE A 169 16.37 21.02 -2.78
CA PHE A 169 16.97 22.11 -2.03
C PHE A 169 18.49 22.04 -2.05
N LEU A 170 19.09 20.84 -2.03
CA LEU A 170 20.54 20.68 -2.14
C LEU A 170 21.05 21.21 -3.48
N ALA A 171 20.39 20.88 -4.59
CA ALA A 171 20.77 21.42 -5.91
C ALA A 171 20.63 22.95 -5.96
N GLU A 172 19.53 23.51 -5.42
CA GLU A 172 19.35 24.96 -5.31
C GLU A 172 20.43 25.62 -4.45
N TYR A 173 20.73 25.04 -3.29
CA TYR A 173 21.78 25.49 -2.36
C TYR A 173 23.16 25.47 -3.04
N SER A 174 23.42 24.46 -3.86
CA SER A 174 24.64 24.34 -4.65
C SER A 174 24.68 25.27 -5.86
N GLN A 175 23.67 26.13 -6.09
CA GLN A 175 23.58 27.15 -7.15
C GLN A 175 23.19 26.64 -8.55
N PHE A 176 22.49 25.49 -8.62
CA PHE A 176 21.77 25.17 -9.86
C PHE A 176 20.66 26.20 -10.11
N SER A 177 20.44 26.56 -11.39
CA SER A 177 19.51 27.64 -11.76
C SER A 177 18.06 27.22 -11.61
N ARG A 178 17.76 25.94 -11.84
CA ARG A 178 16.44 25.34 -11.65
C ARG A 178 16.56 23.83 -11.50
N THR A 179 15.55 23.23 -10.90
CA THR A 179 15.41 21.79 -10.70
C THR A 179 14.07 21.32 -11.25
N GLN A 180 14.02 20.07 -11.70
CA GLN A 180 12.80 19.40 -12.10
C GLN A 180 12.70 18.07 -11.35
N LEU A 181 11.58 17.89 -10.66
CA LEU A 181 11.26 16.65 -9.95
C LEU A 181 10.52 15.70 -10.89
N LEU A 182 11.13 14.54 -11.14
CA LEU A 182 10.52 13.45 -11.88
C LEU A 182 10.12 12.39 -10.86
N ARG A 183 8.84 12.16 -10.65
CA ARG A 183 8.37 10.95 -9.97
C ARG A 183 8.21 9.87 -11.03
N LEU A 184 8.70 8.67 -10.75
CA LEU A 184 8.94 7.67 -11.77
C LEU A 184 8.47 6.26 -11.35
N GLN A 185 8.24 5.42 -12.37
CA GLN A 185 7.92 3.98 -12.27
C GLN A 185 6.64 3.62 -11.51
N GLU A 186 5.66 4.53 -11.45
CA GLU A 186 4.29 4.18 -11.09
C GLU A 186 3.65 3.21 -12.09
N THR A 187 2.56 2.55 -11.69
CA THR A 187 1.79 1.69 -12.61
C THR A 187 0.99 2.54 -13.59
N GLN A 188 0.99 2.15 -14.87
CA GLN A 188 0.28 2.87 -15.93
C GLN A 188 -1.22 3.00 -15.65
N GLU A 189 -1.85 1.97 -15.07
CA GLU A 189 -3.26 1.99 -14.66
C GLU A 189 -3.58 3.13 -13.69
N LEU A 190 -2.68 3.42 -12.74
CA LEU A 190 -2.88 4.51 -11.76
C LEU A 190 -2.54 5.88 -12.34
N ALA A 191 -1.65 5.95 -13.33
CA ALA A 191 -1.30 7.18 -14.03
C ALA A 191 -2.44 7.65 -14.95
N GLU A 192 -3.13 6.74 -15.63
CA GLU A 192 -4.11 7.04 -16.67
C GLU A 192 -5.56 7.24 -16.19
N SER A 193 -5.80 7.31 -14.87
CA SER A 193 -7.12 7.52 -14.19
C SER A 193 -7.82 6.26 -13.66
N GLY A 194 -7.07 5.26 -13.18
CA GLY A 194 -7.65 4.13 -12.45
C GLY A 194 -8.44 4.53 -11.20
N HIS A 195 -9.35 3.64 -10.76
CA HIS A 195 -9.96 3.72 -9.44
C HIS A 195 -8.85 3.74 -8.38
N VAL A 196 -8.95 4.66 -7.41
CA VAL A 196 -7.94 4.82 -6.36
C VAL A 196 -8.58 4.34 -5.09
N ASP A 197 -8.10 3.21 -4.58
CA ASP A 197 -8.43 2.73 -3.24
C ASP A 197 -7.32 3.08 -2.25
N LEU A 198 -7.54 2.78 -0.97
CA LEU A 198 -6.52 3.02 0.06
C LEU A 198 -5.22 2.27 -0.25
N PHE A 199 -5.30 1.07 -0.84
CA PHE A 199 -4.13 0.29 -1.21
C PHE A 199 -3.27 1.04 -2.24
N SER A 200 -3.90 1.66 -3.24
CA SER A 200 -3.29 2.49 -4.27
C SER A 200 -2.65 3.75 -3.69
N VAL A 201 -3.23 4.36 -2.66
CA VAL A 201 -2.60 5.49 -1.96
C VAL A 201 -1.31 5.05 -1.23
N LEU A 202 -1.34 3.88 -0.60
CA LEU A 202 -0.19 3.38 0.18
C LEU A 202 0.95 2.85 -0.70
N HIS A 203 0.64 2.21 -1.83
CA HIS A 203 1.62 1.50 -2.68
C HIS A 203 1.87 2.18 -4.02
N GLY A 204 0.91 2.94 -4.54
CA GLY A 204 0.87 3.42 -5.93
C GLY A 204 1.53 4.77 -6.17
N VAL A 205 2.06 5.41 -5.13
CA VAL A 205 2.98 6.56 -5.28
C VAL A 205 4.18 6.08 -6.08
N SER A 206 4.69 6.91 -6.99
CA SER A 206 5.88 6.56 -7.78
C SER A 206 7.03 6.08 -6.87
N PRO A 207 7.54 4.85 -7.06
CA PRO A 207 8.50 4.23 -6.15
C PRO A 207 9.88 4.87 -6.18
N ASP A 208 10.29 5.48 -7.29
CA ASP A 208 11.52 6.25 -7.38
C ASP A 208 11.22 7.70 -7.78
N TYR A 209 12.18 8.57 -7.52
CA TYR A 209 12.16 9.92 -8.06
C TYR A 209 13.55 10.31 -8.55
N ALA A 210 13.58 11.30 -9.42
CA ALA A 210 14.81 11.96 -9.83
C ALA A 210 14.71 13.47 -9.73
N ILE A 211 15.86 14.08 -9.42
CA ILE A 211 16.06 15.52 -9.56
C ILE A 211 16.95 15.72 -10.78
N VAL A 212 16.39 16.41 -11.78
CA VAL A 212 17.14 16.94 -12.91
C VAL A 212 17.43 18.40 -12.61
N ALA A 213 18.68 18.72 -12.28
CA ALA A 213 19.12 20.07 -11.97
C ALA A 213 19.89 20.67 -13.15
N GLN A 214 19.55 21.90 -13.54
CA GLN A 214 20.18 22.58 -14.67
C GLN A 214 21.10 23.72 -14.22
N LYS A 215 22.35 23.70 -14.70
CA LYS A 215 23.31 24.78 -14.47
C LYS A 215 22.85 26.05 -15.19
N ALA A 216 23.16 27.22 -14.62
CA ALA A 216 22.90 28.50 -15.27
C ALA A 216 23.54 28.57 -16.67
N GLY A 217 22.91 29.32 -17.57
CA GLY A 217 23.36 29.54 -18.94
C GLY A 217 22.70 30.78 -19.53
N ALA A 218 22.91 31.05 -20.81
CA ALA A 218 22.18 32.13 -21.49
C ALA A 218 20.67 31.81 -21.54
N SER A 219 19.81 32.82 -21.47
CA SER A 219 18.35 32.63 -21.44
C SER A 219 17.84 31.78 -22.60
N GLU A 220 18.34 32.03 -23.81
CA GLU A 220 18.02 31.28 -25.03
C GLU A 220 18.35 29.78 -24.91
N GLN A 221 19.42 29.44 -24.17
CA GLN A 221 19.82 28.05 -23.93
C GLN A 221 18.93 27.36 -22.88
N LEU A 222 18.35 28.13 -21.96
CA LEU A 222 17.45 27.58 -20.94
C LEU A 222 16.04 27.38 -21.52
N GLU A 223 15.55 28.32 -22.33
CA GLU A 223 14.20 28.30 -22.90
C GLU A 223 13.89 27.01 -23.70
N ILE A 224 14.87 26.41 -24.37
CA ILE A 224 14.65 25.15 -25.12
C ILE A 224 14.21 23.98 -24.22
N PHE A 225 14.53 24.03 -22.91
CA PHE A 225 14.17 23.00 -21.95
C PHE A 225 12.84 23.27 -21.25
N ASP A 226 12.18 24.40 -21.50
CA ASP A 226 10.92 24.75 -20.81
C ASP A 226 9.82 23.70 -21.05
N SER A 227 9.84 23.03 -22.21
CA SER A 227 8.91 21.93 -22.52
C SER A 227 9.05 20.73 -21.57
N VAL A 228 10.28 20.41 -21.12
CA VAL A 228 10.54 19.26 -20.23
C VAL A 228 10.56 19.68 -18.76
N PHE A 229 10.96 20.92 -18.43
CA PHE A 229 10.88 21.47 -17.07
C PHE A 229 9.47 21.94 -16.69
N GLY A 230 8.57 22.19 -17.65
CA GLY A 230 7.19 22.59 -17.39
C GLY A 230 6.20 21.43 -17.23
N ARG A 231 6.65 20.18 -17.40
CA ARG A 231 5.79 18.99 -17.36
C ARG A 231 5.69 18.44 -15.94
N GLU A 232 4.50 17.96 -15.57
CA GLU A 232 4.33 17.15 -14.35
C GLU A 232 4.66 15.68 -14.63
N TYR A 233 5.36 15.05 -13.70
CA TYR A 233 5.83 13.67 -13.79
C TYR A 233 5.37 12.86 -12.58
N GLY A 234 4.87 11.66 -12.85
CA GLY A 234 4.48 10.64 -11.89
C GLY A 234 3.39 11.04 -10.92
N LEU A 235 3.26 10.24 -9.85
CA LEU A 235 2.18 10.34 -8.86
C LEU A 235 2.75 10.66 -7.48
N SER A 236 2.29 11.75 -6.89
CA SER A 236 2.56 12.11 -5.50
C SER A 236 1.57 11.45 -4.54
N LEU A 237 1.97 11.32 -3.27
CA LEU A 237 1.09 10.86 -2.20
C LEU A 237 -0.10 11.80 -2.04
N GLU A 238 0.12 13.10 -2.18
CA GLU A 238 -0.94 14.10 -2.14
C GLU A 238 -1.95 13.90 -3.27
N SER A 239 -1.48 13.71 -4.51
CA SER A 239 -2.35 13.54 -5.67
C SER A 239 -3.23 12.29 -5.53
N LEU A 240 -2.64 11.17 -5.10
CA LEU A 240 -3.37 9.94 -4.82
C LEU A 240 -4.37 10.09 -3.69
N SER A 241 -3.97 10.72 -2.57
CA SER A 241 -4.85 10.95 -1.42
C SER A 241 -6.06 11.81 -1.80
N ARG A 242 -5.85 12.90 -2.56
CA ARG A 242 -6.93 13.76 -3.03
C ARG A 242 -7.90 13.03 -3.97
N ARG A 243 -7.39 12.18 -4.86
CA ARG A 243 -8.23 11.34 -5.74
C ARG A 243 -9.08 10.36 -4.93
N TYR A 244 -8.48 9.71 -3.93
CA TYR A 244 -9.19 8.80 -3.03
C TYR A 244 -10.30 9.54 -2.26
N ASP A 245 -9.98 10.67 -1.62
CA ASP A 245 -10.95 11.47 -0.86
C ASP A 245 -12.12 11.95 -1.75
N ALA A 246 -11.83 12.39 -2.97
CA ALA A 246 -12.85 12.77 -3.93
C ALA A 246 -13.76 11.60 -4.35
N GLN A 247 -13.21 10.40 -4.52
CA GLN A 247 -13.98 9.20 -4.83
C GLN A 247 -14.86 8.77 -3.65
N VAL A 248 -14.34 8.82 -2.42
CA VAL A 248 -15.12 8.53 -1.21
C VAL A 248 -16.26 9.55 -1.06
N ALA A 249 -15.99 10.84 -1.23
CA ALA A 249 -17.02 11.88 -1.17
C ALA A 249 -18.12 11.65 -2.22
N SER A 250 -17.73 11.39 -3.48
CA SER A 250 -18.69 11.07 -4.54
C SER A 250 -19.53 9.82 -4.22
N TRP A 251 -18.94 8.78 -3.62
CA TRP A 251 -19.67 7.58 -3.23
C TRP A 251 -20.66 7.84 -2.10
N VAL A 252 -20.29 8.66 -1.11
CA VAL A 252 -21.18 9.10 -0.03
C VAL A 252 -22.34 9.92 -0.58
N ASP A 253 -22.08 10.84 -1.49
CA ASP A 253 -23.12 11.67 -2.13
C ASP A 253 -24.10 10.82 -2.94
N GLN A 254 -23.61 9.86 -3.73
CA GLN A 254 -24.46 8.91 -4.46
C GLN A 254 -25.28 8.03 -3.52
N SER A 255 -24.67 7.53 -2.44
CA SER A 255 -25.34 6.69 -1.46
C SER A 255 -26.42 7.45 -0.69
N THR A 256 -26.17 8.71 -0.35
CA THR A 256 -27.16 9.56 0.34
C THR A 256 -28.32 9.92 -0.59
N ALA A 257 -28.06 10.21 -1.86
CA ALA A 257 -29.09 10.41 -2.88
C ALA A 257 -29.97 9.16 -3.05
N SER A 258 -29.36 7.98 -3.23
CA SER A 258 -30.10 6.71 -3.37
C SER A 258 -30.92 6.37 -2.11
N ASN A 259 -30.38 6.60 -0.91
CA ASN A 259 -31.14 6.43 0.33
C ASN A 259 -32.33 7.40 0.45
N THR A 260 -32.20 8.60 -0.11
CA THR A 260 -33.28 9.59 -0.10
C THR A 260 -34.40 9.16 -1.03
N GLU A 261 -34.05 8.73 -2.25
CA GLU A 261 -35.01 8.16 -3.22
C GLU A 261 -35.74 6.93 -2.65
N LEU A 262 -35.01 6.00 -2.02
CA LEU A 262 -35.61 4.83 -1.37
C LEU A 262 -36.58 5.23 -0.24
N ARG A 263 -36.25 6.27 0.54
CA ARG A 263 -37.14 6.78 1.60
C ARG A 263 -38.42 7.39 1.02
N GLU A 264 -38.32 8.12 -0.09
CA GLU A 264 -39.49 8.68 -0.80
C GLU A 264 -40.38 7.57 -1.37
N GLN A 265 -39.79 6.53 -1.98
CA GLN A 265 -40.53 5.36 -2.46
C GLN A 265 -41.24 4.63 -1.31
N LEU A 266 -40.57 4.43 -0.17
CA LEU A 266 -41.17 3.81 1.01
C LEU A 266 -42.30 4.66 1.61
N ALA A 267 -42.15 5.98 1.65
CA ALA A 267 -43.21 6.88 2.08
C ALA A 267 -44.44 6.77 1.16
N GLY A 268 -44.22 6.76 -0.16
CA GLY A 268 -45.30 6.58 -1.14
C GLY A 268 -46.02 5.24 -0.99
N LEU A 269 -45.31 4.14 -0.73
CA LEU A 269 -45.92 2.83 -0.46
C LEU A 269 -46.69 2.80 0.87
N ALA A 270 -46.18 3.46 1.91
CA ALA A 270 -46.87 3.58 3.19
C ALA A 270 -48.17 4.38 3.04
N ASP A 271 -48.17 5.46 2.26
CA ASP A 271 -49.38 6.24 1.94
C ASP A 271 -50.40 5.41 1.16
N GLN A 272 -49.95 4.65 0.16
CA GLN A 272 -50.82 3.73 -0.60
C GLN A 272 -51.43 2.64 0.29
N SER A 273 -50.65 2.05 1.19
CA SER A 273 -51.13 1.05 2.15
C SER A 273 -52.14 1.64 3.14
N THR A 274 -51.89 2.86 3.61
CA THR A 274 -52.82 3.60 4.48
C THR A 274 -54.12 3.92 3.75
N ALA A 275 -54.06 4.34 2.48
CA ALA A 275 -55.26 4.57 1.66
C ALA A 275 -56.05 3.28 1.44
N ALA A 276 -55.38 2.17 1.09
CA ALA A 276 -56.02 0.88 0.89
C ALA A 276 -56.69 0.33 2.17
N THR A 277 -56.02 0.47 3.32
CA THR A 277 -56.60 0.05 4.61
C THR A 277 -57.80 0.89 5.02
N ASN A 278 -57.81 2.19 4.74
CA ASN A 278 -58.96 3.05 4.96
C ASN A 278 -60.15 2.67 4.04
N ASP A 279 -59.90 2.40 2.77
CA ASP A 279 -60.93 1.95 1.81
C ASP A 279 -61.55 0.61 2.24
N LEU A 280 -60.73 -0.37 2.60
CA LEU A 280 -61.20 -1.65 3.17
C LEU A 280 -62.05 -1.46 4.42
N ARG A 281 -61.67 -0.52 5.29
CA ARG A 281 -62.44 -0.21 6.51
C ARG A 281 -63.79 0.41 6.18
N GLU A 282 -63.86 1.27 5.16
CA GLU A 282 -65.10 1.86 4.69
C GLU A 282 -66.04 0.81 4.08
N GLN A 283 -65.50 -0.07 3.23
CA GLN A 283 -66.25 -1.22 2.69
C GLN A 283 -66.77 -2.14 3.80
N LEU A 284 -65.96 -2.44 4.82
CA LEU A 284 -66.39 -3.23 5.97
C LEU A 284 -67.56 -2.57 6.72
N ASN A 285 -67.48 -1.26 6.96
CA ASN A 285 -68.56 -0.51 7.60
C ASN A 285 -69.85 -0.56 6.75
N GLN A 286 -69.76 -0.43 5.43
CA GLN A 286 -70.91 -0.53 4.54
C GLN A 286 -71.56 -1.92 4.62
N VAL A 287 -70.76 -2.99 4.58
CA VAL A 287 -71.24 -4.37 4.73
C VAL A 287 -71.90 -4.58 6.10
N GLN A 288 -71.28 -4.12 7.18
CA GLN A 288 -71.87 -4.22 8.53
C GLN A 288 -73.21 -3.48 8.63
N THR A 289 -73.32 -2.32 7.98
CA THR A 289 -74.57 -1.55 7.94
C THR A 289 -75.64 -2.28 7.13
N ALA A 290 -75.27 -2.88 5.99
CA ALA A 290 -76.17 -3.69 5.17
C ALA A 290 -76.64 -4.97 5.91
N VAL A 291 -75.75 -5.63 6.65
CA VAL A 291 -76.08 -6.78 7.49
C VAL A 291 -77.08 -6.38 8.58
N ARG A 292 -76.86 -5.27 9.30
CA ARG A 292 -77.83 -4.76 10.28
C ARG A 292 -79.19 -4.43 9.65
N ALA A 293 -79.20 -3.81 8.47
CA ALA A 293 -80.45 -3.50 7.77
C ALA A 293 -81.21 -4.78 7.33
N LEU A 294 -80.50 -5.87 7.04
CA LEU A 294 -81.11 -7.18 6.77
C LEU A 294 -81.62 -7.84 8.06
N GLU A 295 -80.92 -7.70 9.18
CA GLU A 295 -81.34 -8.20 10.49
C GLU A 295 -82.56 -7.45 11.06
N GLU A 296 -82.68 -6.15 10.77
CA GLU A 296 -83.82 -5.29 11.19
C GLU A 296 -85.04 -5.39 10.24
N ASN A 297 -85.01 -6.26 9.24
CA ASN A 297 -86.08 -6.38 8.25
C ASN A 297 -87.27 -7.20 8.80
N ASP A 298 -88.11 -6.55 9.63
CA ASP A 298 -89.37 -7.05 10.20
C ASP A 298 -90.35 -7.64 9.15
N GLU A 299 -90.17 -7.31 7.87
CA GLU A 299 -91.00 -7.81 6.77
C GLU A 299 -90.70 -9.29 6.44
N LEU A 300 -89.47 -9.77 6.65
CA LEU A 300 -89.10 -11.17 6.47
C LEU A 300 -89.70 -12.06 7.57
N ASP A 301 -89.68 -11.61 8.82
CA ASP A 301 -90.22 -12.37 9.95
C ASP A 301 -91.76 -12.43 9.90
N ASN A 302 -92.41 -11.37 9.41
CA ASN A 302 -93.85 -11.35 9.17
C ASN A 302 -94.28 -12.25 7.98
N ARG A 303 -93.50 -12.30 6.89
CA ARG A 303 -93.79 -13.20 5.75
C ARG A 303 -93.59 -14.67 6.10
N VAL A 304 -92.63 -14.99 6.97
CA VAL A 304 -92.44 -16.35 7.50
C VAL A 304 -93.59 -16.73 8.43
N ARG A 305 -94.08 -15.83 9.30
CA ARG A 305 -95.28 -16.09 10.13
C ARG A 305 -96.54 -16.26 9.30
N GLU A 306 -96.74 -15.45 8.27
CA GLU A 306 -97.89 -15.56 7.37
C GLU A 306 -97.86 -16.86 6.55
N ALA A 307 -96.68 -17.28 6.09
CA ALA A 307 -96.50 -18.57 5.42
C ALA A 307 -96.77 -19.77 6.35
N LYS A 308 -96.39 -19.65 7.63
CA LYS A 308 -96.62 -20.68 8.65
C LYS A 308 -98.11 -20.81 9.02
N LEU A 309 -98.81 -19.69 9.20
CA LEU A 309 -100.27 -19.66 9.38
C LEU A 309 -101.03 -20.20 8.17
N ARG A 310 -100.54 -19.94 6.95
CA ARG A 310 -101.11 -20.52 5.72
C ARG A 310 -100.85 -22.03 5.59
N ALA A 311 -99.71 -22.52 6.07
CA ALA A 311 -99.41 -23.95 6.13
C ALA A 311 -100.29 -24.67 7.17
N ASP A 312 -100.46 -24.10 8.36
CA ASP A 312 -101.30 -24.68 9.42
C ASP A 312 -102.80 -24.69 9.04
N LEU A 313 -103.26 -23.69 8.27
CA LEU A 313 -104.63 -23.66 7.73
C LEU A 313 -104.83 -24.65 6.56
N ALA A 314 -103.77 -24.97 5.83
CA ALA A 314 -103.79 -25.95 4.73
C ALA A 314 -103.82 -27.40 5.27
N ASP A 315 -103.14 -27.67 6.38
CA ASP A 315 -103.11 -28.98 7.04
C ASP A 315 -104.48 -29.37 7.60
N SER A 316 -105.26 -28.39 8.09
CA SER A 316 -106.63 -28.62 8.58
C SER A 316 -107.65 -28.89 7.46
N ARG A 317 -107.38 -28.48 6.22
CA ARG A 317 -108.26 -28.68 5.06
C ARG A 317 -107.96 -29.95 4.26
N PHE A 318 -106.89 -30.67 4.61
CA PHE A 318 -106.37 -31.81 3.87
C PHE A 318 -107.18 -33.12 4.03
N HIS A 319 -108.24 -33.13 4.84
CA HIS A 319 -109.05 -34.34 5.08
C HIS A 319 -110.37 -34.43 4.31
N THR A 320 -110.74 -33.45 3.48
CA THR A 320 -112.07 -33.44 2.82
C THR A 320 -112.05 -33.41 1.28
N VAL A 321 -110.89 -33.31 0.63
CA VAL A 321 -110.85 -33.25 -0.85
C VAL A 321 -109.91 -34.30 -1.44
N GLN A 322 -110.03 -35.53 -0.92
CA GLN A 322 -109.46 -36.73 -1.52
C GLN A 322 -110.42 -37.36 -2.57
N LEU A 323 -111.10 -36.54 -3.37
CA LEU A 323 -111.91 -36.99 -4.52
C LEU A 323 -112.34 -35.80 -5.39
N LEU A 324 -111.41 -35.24 -6.15
CA LEU A 324 -111.63 -34.78 -7.53
C LEU A 324 -110.30 -34.36 -8.14
N GLN A 325 -110.03 -34.98 -9.28
CA GLN A 325 -108.77 -35.15 -9.95
C GLN A 325 -108.32 -33.92 -10.74
N GLU A 326 -107.03 -33.94 -11.10
CA GLU A 326 -106.46 -33.41 -12.35
C GLU A 326 -106.43 -31.89 -12.53
N ASN A 327 -105.36 -31.27 -12.01
CA ASN A 327 -104.60 -30.26 -12.78
C ASN A 327 -103.25 -29.82 -12.14
N THR A 328 -102.81 -30.40 -11.02
CA THR A 328 -101.59 -29.97 -10.31
C THR A 328 -100.30 -30.69 -10.70
N LEU A 329 -100.29 -31.41 -11.83
CA LEU A 329 -99.08 -32.10 -12.30
C LEU A 329 -98.23 -31.27 -13.29
N ASP A 330 -98.79 -30.21 -13.86
CA ASP A 330 -98.11 -29.40 -14.89
C ASP A 330 -97.35 -28.19 -14.33
N ASP A 331 -97.81 -27.60 -13.22
CA ASP A 331 -97.13 -26.46 -12.61
C ASP A 331 -95.90 -26.88 -11.77
N VAL A 332 -95.90 -28.09 -11.20
CA VAL A 332 -94.74 -28.67 -10.51
C VAL A 332 -93.62 -29.02 -11.51
N LYS A 333 -93.98 -29.56 -12.67
CA LYS A 333 -93.01 -29.86 -13.75
C LYS A 333 -92.37 -28.60 -14.34
N ARG A 334 -93.09 -27.48 -14.40
CA ARG A 334 -92.52 -26.19 -14.85
C ARG A 334 -91.61 -25.53 -13.81
N ALA A 335 -91.81 -25.80 -12.52
CA ALA A 335 -90.92 -25.33 -11.45
C ALA A 335 -89.62 -26.16 -11.35
N GLU A 336 -89.71 -27.49 -11.53
CA GLU A 336 -88.52 -28.36 -11.64
C GLU A 336 -87.66 -28.01 -12.87
N ALA A 337 -88.27 -27.79 -14.04
CA ALA A 337 -87.53 -27.44 -15.25
C ALA A 337 -86.75 -26.13 -15.15
N ARG A 338 -87.24 -25.14 -14.38
CA ARG A 338 -86.55 -23.86 -14.13
C ARG A 338 -85.40 -23.98 -13.13
N LEU A 339 -85.51 -24.90 -12.17
CA LEU A 339 -84.42 -25.22 -11.24
C LEU A 339 -83.29 -25.96 -11.97
N ASP A 340 -83.62 -26.92 -12.83
CA ASP A 340 -82.62 -27.64 -13.64
C ASP A 340 -81.86 -26.72 -14.60
N GLU A 341 -82.53 -25.72 -15.18
CA GLU A 341 -81.90 -24.70 -16.03
C GLU A 341 -80.97 -23.78 -15.22
N ALA A 342 -81.35 -23.38 -14.01
CA ALA A 342 -80.49 -22.59 -13.12
C ALA A 342 -79.26 -23.38 -12.63
N PHE A 343 -79.42 -24.67 -12.33
CA PHE A 343 -78.29 -25.55 -11.95
C PHE A 343 -77.32 -25.79 -13.11
N SER A 344 -77.81 -25.89 -14.34
CA SER A 344 -76.97 -25.99 -15.55
C SER A 344 -76.08 -24.76 -15.76
N VAL A 345 -76.62 -23.56 -15.56
CA VAL A 345 -75.86 -22.29 -15.69
C VAL A 345 -74.80 -22.15 -14.58
N ILE A 346 -75.13 -22.56 -13.35
CA ILE A 346 -74.19 -22.57 -12.23
C ILE A 346 -73.05 -23.56 -12.47
N GLU A 347 -73.34 -24.76 -13.00
CA GLU A 347 -72.31 -25.76 -13.31
C GLU A 347 -71.41 -25.31 -14.49
N GLN A 348 -71.97 -24.63 -15.51
CA GLN A 348 -71.16 -24.03 -16.58
C GLN A 348 -70.24 -22.91 -16.08
N LEU A 349 -70.71 -22.08 -15.15
CA LEU A 349 -69.88 -21.04 -14.53
C LEU A 349 -68.80 -21.64 -13.63
N ARG A 350 -69.10 -22.74 -12.92
CA ARG A 350 -68.13 -23.48 -12.10
C ARG A 350 -67.02 -24.09 -12.95
N ILE A 351 -67.35 -24.77 -14.04
CA ILE A 351 -66.37 -25.34 -14.98
C ILE A 351 -65.50 -24.24 -15.61
N ARG A 352 -66.10 -23.09 -15.95
CA ARG A 352 -65.37 -21.96 -16.55
C ARG A 352 -64.45 -21.26 -15.54
N LEU A 353 -64.85 -21.18 -14.27
CA LEU A 353 -63.99 -20.73 -13.18
C LEU A 353 -62.83 -21.71 -12.97
N GLU A 354 -63.07 -23.01 -12.83
CA GLU A 354 -62.02 -24.05 -12.69
C GLU A 354 -60.99 -24.01 -13.83
N HIS A 355 -61.44 -23.81 -15.07
CA HIS A 355 -60.56 -23.71 -16.24
C HIS A 355 -59.72 -22.42 -16.26
N LEU A 356 -60.23 -21.32 -15.70
CA LEU A 356 -59.50 -20.06 -15.55
C LEU A 356 -58.50 -20.12 -14.37
N THR A 357 -58.84 -20.80 -13.27
CA THR A 357 -57.93 -21.02 -12.13
C THR A 357 -56.78 -21.96 -12.52
N GLN A 358 -57.04 -23.03 -13.27
CA GLN A 358 -55.98 -23.93 -13.76
C GLN A 358 -55.01 -23.27 -14.75
N HIS A 359 -55.49 -22.36 -15.61
CA HIS A 359 -54.64 -21.65 -16.58
C HIS A 359 -53.75 -20.59 -15.91
N THR A 360 -54.21 -19.92 -14.83
CA THR A 360 -53.42 -18.94 -14.08
C THR A 360 -52.44 -19.59 -13.09
N LEU A 361 -52.79 -20.73 -12.49
CA LEU A 361 -51.87 -21.52 -11.65
C LEU A 361 -50.71 -22.14 -12.44
N THR A 362 -50.94 -22.60 -13.67
CA THR A 362 -49.89 -23.28 -14.47
C THR A 362 -48.87 -22.31 -15.09
N GLN A 363 -49.24 -21.06 -15.42
CA GLN A 363 -48.27 -20.05 -15.87
C GLN A 363 -47.42 -19.50 -14.71
N GLY A 364 -48.02 -19.23 -13.54
CA GLY A 364 -47.28 -18.76 -12.36
C GLY A 364 -46.34 -19.80 -11.76
N GLN A 365 -46.73 -21.09 -11.77
CA GLN A 365 -45.90 -22.18 -11.25
C GLN A 365 -44.68 -22.50 -12.14
N VAL A 366 -44.75 -22.28 -13.46
CA VAL A 366 -43.61 -22.49 -14.37
C VAL A 366 -42.56 -21.38 -14.22
N GLU A 367 -42.98 -20.12 -14.06
CA GLU A 367 -42.07 -19.00 -13.80
C GLU A 367 -41.43 -19.10 -12.40
N GLN A 368 -42.20 -19.48 -11.36
CA GLN A 368 -41.64 -19.73 -10.03
C GLN A 368 -40.70 -20.94 -9.99
N ALA A 369 -41.01 -22.03 -10.71
CA ALA A 369 -40.14 -23.20 -10.78
C ALA A 369 -38.83 -22.91 -11.54
N GLN A 370 -38.87 -22.09 -12.59
CA GLN A 370 -37.67 -21.65 -13.32
C GLN A 370 -36.83 -20.68 -12.48
N ALA A 371 -37.46 -19.75 -11.74
CA ALA A 371 -36.76 -18.85 -10.82
C ALA A 371 -36.13 -19.61 -9.65
N GLN A 372 -36.83 -20.60 -9.07
CA GLN A 372 -36.27 -21.49 -8.04
C GLN A 372 -35.12 -22.35 -8.58
N ALA A 373 -35.24 -22.91 -9.79
CA ALA A 373 -34.17 -23.69 -10.39
C ALA A 373 -32.91 -22.84 -10.66
N HIS A 374 -33.08 -21.61 -11.12
CA HIS A 374 -31.97 -20.65 -11.29
C HIS A 374 -31.33 -20.24 -9.97
N ALA A 375 -32.14 -19.96 -8.94
CA ALA A 375 -31.64 -19.64 -7.61
C ALA A 375 -30.87 -20.81 -7.00
N GLN A 376 -31.36 -22.05 -7.19
CA GLN A 376 -30.70 -23.26 -6.71
C GLN A 376 -29.35 -23.49 -7.44
N ALA A 377 -29.32 -23.33 -8.76
CA ALA A 377 -28.08 -23.44 -9.54
C ALA A 377 -27.04 -22.39 -9.13
N HIS A 378 -27.47 -21.17 -8.79
CA HIS A 378 -26.57 -20.12 -8.30
C HIS A 378 -26.02 -20.43 -6.91
N LEU A 379 -26.84 -20.98 -6.00
CA LEU A 379 -26.39 -21.43 -4.68
C LEU A 379 -25.38 -22.58 -4.78
N ASP A 380 -25.58 -23.50 -5.72
CA ASP A 380 -24.64 -24.61 -5.96
C ASP A 380 -23.30 -24.12 -6.49
N ASP A 381 -23.29 -23.11 -7.39
CA ASP A 381 -22.06 -22.47 -7.88
C ASP A 381 -21.31 -21.73 -6.77
N ILE A 382 -22.02 -20.97 -5.93
CA ILE A 382 -21.44 -20.30 -4.76
C ILE A 382 -20.84 -21.33 -3.79
N ASN A 383 -21.54 -22.44 -3.52
CA ASN A 383 -21.02 -23.51 -2.68
C ASN A 383 -19.78 -24.18 -3.30
N ALA A 384 -19.74 -24.35 -4.62
CA ALA A 384 -18.56 -24.88 -5.31
C ALA A 384 -17.35 -23.94 -5.18
N GLN A 385 -17.55 -22.64 -5.37
CA GLN A 385 -16.51 -21.62 -5.17
C GLN A 385 -16.04 -21.55 -3.71
N LEU A 386 -16.98 -21.63 -2.76
CA LEU A 386 -16.69 -21.66 -1.33
C LEU A 386 -15.85 -22.91 -0.98
N ASN A 387 -16.24 -24.08 -1.47
CA ASN A 387 -15.47 -25.31 -1.26
C ASN A 387 -14.07 -25.25 -1.88
N ALA A 388 -13.91 -24.64 -3.05
CA ALA A 388 -12.61 -24.41 -3.66
C ALA A 388 -11.74 -23.47 -2.81
N SER A 389 -12.31 -22.37 -2.30
CA SER A 389 -11.59 -21.45 -1.41
C SER A 389 -11.22 -22.07 -0.06
N LEU A 390 -12.11 -22.88 0.54
CA LEU A 390 -11.84 -23.65 1.75
C LEU A 390 -10.72 -24.68 1.51
N GLY A 391 -10.70 -25.34 0.35
CA GLY A 391 -9.61 -26.22 -0.06
C GLY A 391 -8.26 -25.49 -0.15
N ASN A 392 -8.25 -24.29 -0.75
CA ASN A 392 -7.05 -23.45 -0.83
C ASN A 392 -6.59 -22.98 0.56
N ALA A 393 -7.51 -22.56 1.42
CA ALA A 393 -7.21 -22.18 2.80
C ALA A 393 -6.63 -23.35 3.60
N HIS A 394 -7.19 -24.55 3.43
CA HIS A 394 -6.68 -25.77 4.05
C HIS A 394 -5.27 -26.12 3.56
N HIS A 395 -4.99 -25.96 2.26
CA HIS A 395 -3.65 -26.16 1.70
C HIS A 395 -2.59 -25.25 2.35
N TRP A 396 -2.91 -23.95 2.51
CA TRP A 396 -2.02 -23.00 3.15
C TRP A 396 -1.84 -23.28 4.65
N TRP A 397 -2.91 -23.68 5.33
CA TRP A 397 -2.86 -24.08 6.73
C TRP A 397 -1.95 -25.31 6.94
N LEU A 398 -2.02 -26.32 6.06
CA LEU A 398 -1.13 -27.49 6.10
C LEU A 398 0.34 -27.10 5.88
N ARG A 399 0.62 -26.13 4.98
CA ARG A 399 1.99 -25.62 4.81
C ARG A 399 2.49 -24.86 6.03
N ALA A 400 1.66 -23.99 6.60
CA ALA A 400 2.01 -23.22 7.79
C ALA A 400 2.31 -24.14 8.99
N THR A 401 1.46 -25.14 9.23
CA THR A 401 1.68 -26.14 10.28
C THR A 401 2.93 -26.99 10.03
N ALA A 402 3.24 -27.34 8.78
CA ALA A 402 4.50 -28.01 8.44
C ALA A 402 5.74 -27.13 8.74
N TYR A 403 5.68 -25.82 8.46
CA TYR A 403 6.76 -24.89 8.81
C TYR A 403 6.89 -24.71 10.34
N GLU A 404 5.79 -24.64 11.07
CA GLU A 404 5.82 -24.61 12.54
C GLU A 404 6.44 -25.87 13.14
N GLN A 405 6.19 -27.04 12.55
CA GLN A 405 6.85 -28.29 12.95
C GLN A 405 8.36 -28.25 12.68
N GLN A 406 8.78 -27.69 11.55
CA GLN A 406 10.21 -27.50 11.26
C GLN A 406 10.86 -26.51 12.24
N LEU A 407 10.20 -25.40 12.55
CA LEU A 407 10.66 -24.42 13.53
C LEU A 407 10.75 -25.05 14.93
N THR A 408 9.72 -25.77 15.38
CA THR A 408 9.75 -26.45 16.68
C THR A 408 10.82 -27.54 16.73
N ALA A 409 11.08 -28.25 15.62
CA ALA A 409 12.20 -29.19 15.53
C ALA A 409 13.56 -28.49 15.65
N ILE A 410 13.74 -27.34 15.00
CA ILE A 410 14.94 -26.49 15.16
C ILE A 410 15.06 -26.01 16.61
N HIS A 411 13.98 -25.53 17.21
CA HIS A 411 13.97 -25.02 18.59
C HIS A 411 14.26 -26.11 19.63
N ARG A 412 13.87 -27.36 19.34
CA ARG A 412 14.16 -28.55 20.17
C ARG A 412 15.54 -29.16 19.89
N SER A 413 16.22 -28.76 18.82
CA SER A 413 17.56 -29.24 18.49
C SER A 413 18.57 -28.91 19.60
N THR A 414 19.52 -29.81 19.81
CA THR A 414 20.59 -29.64 20.81
C THR A 414 21.44 -28.40 20.51
N SER A 415 21.67 -28.09 19.23
CA SER A 415 22.33 -26.87 18.77
C SER A 415 21.59 -25.59 19.18
N TRP A 416 20.27 -25.54 19.06
CA TRP A 416 19.49 -24.36 19.45
C TRP A 416 19.42 -24.21 20.97
N ARG A 417 19.24 -25.31 21.71
CA ARG A 417 19.19 -25.29 23.18
C ARG A 417 20.51 -24.82 23.81
N ILE A 418 21.65 -25.11 23.18
CA ILE A 418 22.96 -24.65 23.62
C ILE A 418 23.20 -23.19 23.21
N THR A 419 22.85 -22.83 21.97
CA THR A 419 23.19 -21.49 21.44
C THR A 419 22.18 -20.41 21.79
N ALA A 420 20.91 -20.73 22.08
CA ALA A 420 19.88 -19.76 22.46
C ALA A 420 20.24 -18.96 23.73
N PRO A 421 20.63 -19.57 24.88
CA PRO A 421 21.05 -18.81 26.05
C PRO A 421 22.34 -18.02 25.80
N LEU A 422 23.27 -18.53 24.99
CA LEU A 422 24.49 -17.83 24.58
C LEU A 422 24.19 -16.60 23.70
N ARG A 423 23.22 -16.70 22.78
CA ARG A 423 22.79 -15.59 21.92
C ARG A 423 22.03 -14.54 22.71
N PHE A 424 21.23 -14.94 23.69
CA PHE A 424 20.56 -14.02 24.60
C PHE A 424 21.56 -13.32 25.52
N ALA A 425 22.50 -14.06 26.13
CA ALA A 425 23.57 -13.50 26.96
C ALA A 425 24.47 -12.56 26.15
N ALA A 426 24.84 -12.94 24.93
CA ALA A 426 25.55 -12.07 24.01
C ALA A 426 24.72 -10.81 23.72
N ARG A 427 23.43 -10.93 23.36
CA ARG A 427 22.57 -9.76 23.14
C ARG A 427 22.51 -8.84 24.36
N VAL A 428 22.31 -9.36 25.56
CA VAL A 428 22.23 -8.56 26.80
C VAL A 428 23.58 -7.91 27.14
N ILE A 429 24.71 -8.57 26.88
CA ILE A 429 26.05 -8.03 27.11
C ILE A 429 26.44 -7.01 26.05
N TYR A 430 26.05 -7.21 24.78
CA TYR A 430 26.41 -6.33 23.67
C TYR A 430 25.44 -5.15 23.49
N TRP A 431 24.18 -5.26 23.93
CA TRP A 431 23.16 -4.21 23.82
C TRP A 431 23.56 -2.86 24.43
N PRO A 432 24.11 -2.77 25.66
CA PRO A 432 24.50 -1.48 26.25
C PRO A 432 25.76 -0.85 25.62
N PHE A 433 26.53 -1.61 24.82
CA PHE A 433 27.76 -1.11 24.19
C PHE A 433 27.63 -0.88 22.68
N ARG A 434 26.49 -1.26 22.07
CA ARG A 434 26.24 -1.05 20.64
C ARG A 434 25.43 0.22 20.36
N THR A 435 24.70 0.74 21.35
CA THR A 435 24.00 2.03 21.25
C THR A 435 24.80 3.13 21.94
N SER A 436 25.37 4.07 21.18
CA SER A 436 26.24 5.15 21.68
C SER A 436 25.56 6.22 22.54
N ARG A 437 24.27 6.10 22.87
CA ARG A 437 23.54 7.14 23.64
C ARG A 437 22.45 6.55 24.52
N SER A 438 22.81 5.99 25.67
CA SER A 438 21.82 5.84 26.75
C SER A 438 22.42 6.16 28.11
N THR A 439 21.54 6.71 28.96
CA THR A 439 21.71 7.06 30.38
C THR A 439 22.39 5.96 31.22
N PHE A 440 22.34 4.71 30.75
CA PHE A 440 22.99 3.57 31.41
C PHE A 440 24.53 3.68 31.45
N SER A 441 25.18 4.27 30.43
CA SER A 441 26.64 4.44 30.42
C SER A 441 27.14 5.43 31.49
N GLN A 442 26.33 6.44 31.81
CA GLN A 442 26.61 7.41 32.88
C GLN A 442 26.40 6.78 34.26
N VAL A 443 25.36 5.95 34.43
CA VAL A 443 25.15 5.17 35.66
C VAL A 443 26.32 4.21 35.86
N LEU A 444 26.76 3.49 34.83
CA LEU A 444 27.88 2.56 34.92
C LEU A 444 29.20 3.27 35.32
N ARG A 445 29.48 4.47 34.78
CA ARG A 445 30.65 5.28 35.19
C ARG A 445 30.64 5.63 36.67
N ARG A 446 29.47 5.89 37.27
CA ARG A 446 29.34 6.20 38.70
C ARG A 446 29.41 4.94 39.58
N SER A 447 28.90 3.81 39.11
CA SER A 447 28.79 2.58 39.90
C SER A 447 30.05 1.70 39.88
N VAL A 448 30.83 1.72 38.80
CA VAL A 448 32.03 0.87 38.62
C VAL A 448 33.10 1.07 39.71
N PRO A 449 33.42 2.29 40.16
CA PRO A 449 34.37 2.50 41.26
C PRO A 449 33.89 1.89 42.58
N HIS A 450 32.60 2.03 42.89
CA HIS A 450 32.00 1.49 44.11
C HIS A 450 31.88 -0.03 44.08
N ALA A 451 31.53 -0.62 42.94
CA ALA A 451 31.49 -2.07 42.76
C ALA A 451 32.89 -2.69 42.90
N ARG A 452 33.94 -2.03 42.39
CA ARG A 452 35.33 -2.49 42.54
C ARG A 452 35.83 -2.37 43.98
N LEU A 453 35.51 -1.28 44.68
CA LEU A 453 35.82 -1.12 46.12
C LEU A 453 35.08 -2.14 46.98
N TRP A 454 33.84 -2.49 46.63
CA TRP A 454 33.06 -3.52 47.30
C TRP A 454 33.64 -4.92 47.07
N LEU A 455 34.10 -5.22 45.84
CA LEU A 455 34.78 -6.47 45.49
C LEU A 455 36.14 -6.61 46.20
N ALA A 456 36.93 -5.53 46.26
CA ALA A 456 38.24 -5.52 46.95
C ALA A 456 38.12 -5.75 48.47
N ARG A 457 36.94 -5.51 49.06
CA ARG A 457 36.65 -5.81 50.47
C ARG A 457 36.17 -7.25 50.72
N ARG A 458 36.01 -8.08 49.67
CA ARG A 458 35.54 -9.47 49.77
C ARG A 458 36.42 -10.43 48.94
N PRO A 459 37.61 -10.82 49.45
CA PRO A 459 38.61 -11.57 48.69
C PRO A 459 38.16 -12.97 48.25
N LEU A 460 37.14 -13.55 48.90
CA LEU A 460 36.56 -14.85 48.52
C LEU A 460 35.75 -14.80 47.20
N ILE A 461 35.22 -13.62 46.84
CA ILE A 461 34.40 -13.41 45.62
C ILE A 461 35.25 -12.77 44.51
N GLU A 462 36.27 -12.01 44.89
CA GLU A 462 37.13 -11.28 43.96
C GLU A 462 37.89 -12.21 42.98
N ARG A 463 38.45 -13.31 43.47
CA ARG A 463 39.24 -14.25 42.66
C ARG A 463 38.43 -14.92 41.53
N PRO A 464 37.24 -15.51 41.77
CA PRO A 464 36.44 -16.09 40.69
C PRO A 464 35.91 -15.03 39.70
N VAL A 465 35.54 -13.84 40.18
CA VAL A 465 35.05 -12.75 39.32
C VAL A 465 36.16 -12.22 38.40
N LEU A 466 37.38 -12.03 38.93
CA LEU A 466 38.53 -11.62 38.12
C LEU A 466 38.98 -12.71 37.15
N ALA A 467 38.83 -13.99 37.49
CA ALA A 467 39.12 -15.09 36.58
C ALA A 467 38.18 -15.08 35.36
N ILE A 468 36.86 -14.89 35.57
CA ILE A 468 35.87 -14.79 34.50
C ILE A 468 36.07 -13.52 33.66
N LEU A 469 36.40 -12.38 34.30
CA LEU A 469 36.69 -11.13 33.59
C LEU A 469 37.96 -11.22 32.74
N LYS A 470 38.99 -11.96 33.18
CA LYS A 470 40.22 -12.17 32.41
C LYS A 470 40.05 -13.10 31.22
N CYS A 471 39.01 -13.94 31.18
CA CYS A 471 38.65 -14.71 29.99
C CYS A 471 38.20 -13.82 28.82
N ASN A 472 37.85 -12.55 29.08
CA ASN A 472 37.51 -11.57 28.04
C ASN A 472 38.41 -10.32 28.15
N PRO A 473 39.54 -10.28 27.42
CA PRO A 473 40.55 -9.22 27.52
C PRO A 473 40.02 -7.81 27.23
N TRP A 474 39.05 -7.70 26.31
CA TRP A 474 38.45 -6.43 25.92
C TRP A 474 37.62 -5.82 27.05
N LEU A 475 36.79 -6.64 27.70
CA LEU A 475 35.91 -6.19 28.79
C LEU A 475 36.74 -5.76 30.02
N HIS A 476 37.79 -6.52 30.34
CA HIS A 476 38.72 -6.18 31.41
C HIS A 476 39.43 -4.84 31.17
N SER A 477 39.92 -4.61 29.94
CA SER A 477 40.59 -3.36 29.56
C SER A 477 39.65 -2.15 29.68
N LYS A 478 38.41 -2.28 29.20
CA LYS A 478 37.43 -1.18 29.19
C LYS A 478 37.00 -0.78 30.61
N LEU A 479 36.75 -1.75 31.49
CA LEU A 479 36.39 -1.48 32.89
C LEU A 479 37.56 -0.90 33.70
N SER A 480 38.80 -1.33 33.41
CA SER A 480 40.00 -0.78 34.05
C SER A 480 40.24 0.69 33.66
N ASN A 481 40.10 1.02 32.37
CA ASN A 481 40.29 2.38 31.86
C ASN A 481 39.24 3.36 32.42
N MET A 482 37.99 2.91 32.60
CA MET A 482 36.94 3.71 33.23
C MET A 482 37.24 4.03 34.70
N HIS A 483 37.81 3.07 35.45
CA HIS A 483 38.21 3.29 36.83
C HIS A 483 39.38 4.28 36.97
N GLN A 484 40.38 4.19 36.09
CA GLN A 484 41.49 5.15 36.06
C GLN A 484 41.02 6.58 35.73
N ALA A 485 40.07 6.72 34.79
CA ALA A 485 39.49 8.02 34.44
C ALA A 485 38.68 8.66 35.59
N THR A 486 38.11 7.86 36.50
CA THR A 486 37.39 8.38 37.69
C THR A 486 38.30 8.73 38.88
N LEU A 487 39.50 8.15 38.98
CA LEU A 487 40.42 8.42 40.09
C LEU A 487 41.28 9.67 39.85
N ASN A 488 41.53 10.02 38.59
CA ASN A 488 42.23 11.24 38.19
C ASN A 488 41.36 12.05 37.21
N PRO A 489 40.44 12.90 37.70
CA PRO A 489 39.80 13.89 36.84
C PRO A 489 40.86 14.93 36.40
N ALA A 490 40.92 15.22 35.10
CA ALA A 490 41.80 16.26 34.56
C ALA A 490 41.34 17.66 35.05
N PRO A 491 42.24 18.65 35.22
CA PRO A 491 41.89 19.96 35.75
C PRO A 491 40.98 20.74 34.78
N GLU A 492 39.94 21.39 35.33
CA GLU A 492 39.00 22.24 34.59
C GLU A 492 39.70 23.50 34.09
N THR A 493 39.66 23.74 32.78
CA THR A 493 40.20 24.94 32.14
C THR A 493 39.15 26.06 32.11
N VAL A 494 39.44 27.14 32.83
CA VAL A 494 38.73 28.42 32.76
C VAL A 494 38.96 29.05 31.40
N ALA A 495 37.88 29.50 30.76
CA ALA A 495 37.91 30.20 29.48
C ALA A 495 38.66 31.53 29.59
N SER A 496 39.68 31.71 28.75
CA SER A 496 40.24 33.02 28.40
C SER A 496 40.54 33.06 26.90
N ASP A 497 40.35 34.23 26.32
CA ASP A 497 40.16 34.50 24.90
C ASP A 497 41.28 34.05 23.94
N LEU A 498 40.86 33.86 22.69
CA LEU A 498 41.60 33.38 21.52
C LEU A 498 42.82 34.24 21.15
N GLN A 499 43.96 33.58 20.91
CA GLN A 499 45.01 34.06 20.00
C GLN A 499 45.18 33.07 18.83
N HIS A 500 45.17 33.63 17.63
CA HIS A 500 45.39 32.95 16.35
C HIS A 500 46.74 32.24 16.29
N GLY A 501 46.77 31.03 15.71
CA GLY A 501 47.97 30.53 15.01
C GLY A 501 48.62 29.24 15.51
N VAL A 502 48.02 28.47 16.42
CA VAL A 502 48.54 27.13 16.76
C VAL A 502 47.37 26.14 16.84
N ILE A 503 47.29 25.22 15.88
CA ILE A 503 46.37 24.07 15.97
C ILE A 503 46.99 23.10 16.98
N ASP A 504 46.27 22.88 18.07
CA ASP A 504 46.60 21.87 19.06
C ASP A 504 46.41 20.46 18.44
N HIS A 505 47.50 19.69 18.40
CA HIS A 505 47.52 18.35 17.82
C HIS A 505 47.19 17.29 18.87
N ALA A 506 45.92 17.18 19.25
CA ALA A 506 45.44 15.99 19.96
C ALA A 506 43.98 15.72 19.56
N PRO A 507 43.68 14.63 18.83
CA PRO A 507 44.13 13.27 19.16
C PRO A 507 44.39 12.38 17.93
N LEU A 508 45.64 12.26 17.47
CA LEU A 508 45.99 11.26 16.44
C LEU A 508 46.31 9.90 17.06
N THR A 509 45.70 8.86 16.50
CA THR A 509 45.97 7.46 16.82
C THR A 509 47.42 7.08 16.50
N GLN A 510 47.93 5.98 17.07
CA GLN A 510 49.33 5.58 16.90
C GLN A 510 49.72 5.34 15.43
N ARG A 511 48.78 4.85 14.61
CA ARG A 511 48.91 4.72 13.14
C ARG A 511 48.94 6.09 12.45
N GLY A 512 48.13 7.05 12.92
CA GLY A 512 48.15 8.44 12.45
C GLY A 512 49.49 9.13 12.67
N ARG A 513 50.12 8.92 13.83
CA ARG A 513 51.46 9.45 14.12
C ARG A 513 52.55 8.84 13.24
N THR A 514 52.41 7.56 12.86
CA THR A 514 53.39 6.91 11.98
C THR A 514 53.31 7.46 10.55
N ILE A 515 52.09 7.72 10.07
CA ILE A 515 51.84 8.31 8.75
C ILE A 515 52.29 9.78 8.71
N GLU A 516 52.02 10.55 9.77
CA GLU A 516 52.47 11.94 9.91
C GLU A 516 54.01 12.04 9.92
N ASN A 517 54.68 11.18 10.67
CA ASN A 517 56.15 11.16 10.71
C ASN A 517 56.75 10.75 9.34
N ALA A 518 56.14 9.80 8.65
CA ALA A 518 56.56 9.42 7.29
C ALA A 518 56.35 10.57 6.28
N LEU A 519 55.27 11.35 6.40
CA LEU A 519 55.01 12.53 5.58
C LEU A 519 55.99 13.68 5.88
N ARG A 520 56.30 13.93 7.16
CA ARG A 520 57.31 14.93 7.57
C ARG A 520 58.71 14.58 7.06
N GLU A 521 59.10 13.31 7.12
CA GLU A 521 60.39 12.86 6.58
C GLU A 521 60.46 12.97 5.05
N ALA A 522 59.35 12.74 4.34
CA ALA A 522 59.27 12.90 2.89
C ALA A 522 59.35 14.38 2.46
N ILE A 523 58.71 15.29 3.21
CA ILE A 523 58.74 16.74 2.95
C ILE A 523 60.14 17.31 3.21
N MET A 524 60.82 16.88 4.27
CA MET A 524 62.18 17.34 4.59
C MET A 524 63.26 16.80 3.63
N LYS A 525 63.01 15.69 2.93
CA LYS A 525 63.89 15.15 1.87
C LYS A 525 63.78 15.90 0.53
N GLY A 526 62.68 16.62 0.29
CA GLY A 526 62.45 17.38 -0.95
C GLY A 526 62.95 18.83 -0.94
N GLN A 527 63.56 19.28 0.17
CA GLN A 527 64.07 20.65 0.35
C GLN A 527 65.60 20.73 0.48
N LYS A 528 66.34 19.76 -0.06
CA LYS A 528 67.81 19.83 -0.21
C LYS A 528 68.24 19.77 -1.65
#